data_AF-W0A9S2-F1
#
_entry.id   AF-W0A9S2-F1
#
_cell.length_a   1.000
_cell.length_b   1.000
_cell.length_c   1.000
_cell.angle_alpha   90.00
_cell.angle_beta   90.00
_cell.angle_gamma   90.00
#
_symmetry.space_group_name_H-M   'P 1'
#
loop_
_entity.id
_entity.type
_entity.pdbx_description
1 polymer ?
#
loop_
_entity_poly.entity_id
_entity_poly.type
_entity_poly.pdbx_seq_one_letter_code
_entity_poly.pdbx_strand_id
1 'polypeptide(L)'
;MQRGAIGVLFAQSQDRLVLSAVVLALALASTEPSSAVEDAAPPTISSQEVAGCGVAPGRVAIGFDKDLDEEAIQIAKGSDPLNDKVLTCLAEASVRSDMLVLFEDAALETRYRDIYWPMVQQRQHDMAVRWLTEHDLIKGLPQPAEGRPLDDYARAVESHCGIGLGTMLKAQGTDVVTLDPAAMTDPAIGGRVECVMHVVAAATPPGAVMLGFTGNGVGGPAEPLER
;
A
#
# COMPACT_ATOMS: atom_id res chain seq x y z
N MET A 1 41.25 -51.08 8.43
CA MET A 1 42.44 -50.51 7.75
C MET A 1 42.11 -49.07 7.39
N GLN A 2 42.94 -48.04 7.55
CA GLN A 2 44.25 -47.90 8.21
C GLN A 2 44.50 -46.38 8.51
N ARG A 3 45.45 -46.04 9.40
CA ARG A 3 45.69 -44.65 9.89
C ARG A 3 46.65 -43.82 9.02
N GLY A 4 46.58 -42.49 9.13
CA GLY A 4 47.69 -41.52 8.92
C GLY A 4 47.16 -40.07 8.97
N ALA A 5 47.59 -39.13 9.84
CA ALA A 5 48.94 -38.62 10.19
C ALA A 5 49.55 -37.73 9.08
N ILE A 6 50.27 -36.62 9.30
CA ILE A 6 50.68 -35.78 10.47
C ILE A 6 51.09 -34.40 9.88
N GLY A 7 51.04 -33.29 10.63
CA GLY A 7 51.57 -32.00 10.12
C GLY A 7 51.55 -30.85 11.13
N VAL A 8 52.52 -30.82 12.05
CA VAL A 8 52.69 -29.78 13.08
C VAL A 8 53.77 -28.79 12.65
N LEU A 9 53.59 -27.50 12.93
CA LEU A 9 54.71 -26.59 13.19
C LEU A 9 54.32 -25.50 14.21
N PHE A 10 54.89 -25.62 15.40
CA PHE A 10 54.89 -24.57 16.42
C PHE A 10 56.08 -23.63 16.20
N ALA A 11 55.93 -22.35 16.56
CA ALA A 11 57.03 -21.52 17.04
C ALA A 11 56.52 -20.68 18.22
N GLN A 12 57.16 -20.83 19.39
CA GLN A 12 56.89 -20.08 20.62
C GLN A 12 58.07 -19.19 21.00
N SER A 13 57.79 -18.01 21.55
CA SER A 13 58.48 -17.40 22.71
C SER A 13 57.63 -16.21 23.17
N GLN A 14 57.12 -16.12 24.41
CA GLN A 14 57.86 -15.84 25.67
C GLN A 14 58.72 -14.56 25.54
N ASP A 15 58.73 -13.57 26.42
CA ASP A 15 58.15 -13.36 27.76
C ASP A 15 58.11 -11.80 28.03
N ARG A 16 57.52 -11.16 29.06
CA ARG A 16 57.00 -11.56 30.40
C ARG A 16 56.04 -10.47 30.99
N LEU A 17 55.27 -10.84 32.04
CA LEU A 17 54.89 -10.16 33.32
C LEU A 17 55.04 -8.60 33.49
N VAL A 18 54.33 -7.88 34.37
CA VAL A 18 53.69 -8.23 35.66
C VAL A 18 52.59 -7.21 36.11
N LEU A 19 51.78 -7.61 37.11
CA LEU A 19 51.20 -6.81 38.23
C LEU A 19 50.01 -5.84 38.01
N SER A 20 48.86 -6.32 38.54
CA SER A 20 48.04 -5.65 39.57
C SER A 20 47.03 -4.53 39.24
N ALA A 21 45.77 -4.97 39.29
CA ALA A 21 44.77 -4.58 40.30
C ALA A 21 43.69 -3.52 39.95
N VAL A 22 42.64 -3.58 40.78
CA VAL A 22 41.52 -2.64 40.97
C VAL A 22 40.27 -2.84 40.09
N VAL A 23 39.32 -3.59 40.66
CA VAL A 23 37.89 -3.24 40.84
C VAL A 23 37.14 -2.58 39.67
N LEU A 24 36.16 -3.29 39.09
CA LEU A 24 34.75 -2.89 39.16
C LEU A 24 33.81 -4.07 38.83
N ALA A 25 32.92 -4.42 39.74
CA ALA A 25 31.80 -5.31 39.45
C ALA A 25 30.69 -4.48 38.78
N LEU A 26 30.80 -4.30 37.46
CA LEU A 26 29.72 -3.71 36.67
C LEU A 26 28.61 -4.75 36.50
N ALA A 27 27.55 -4.61 37.28
CA ALA A 27 26.29 -5.24 36.98
C ALA A 27 25.79 -4.69 35.63
N LEU A 28 25.99 -5.47 34.56
CA LEU A 28 25.31 -5.23 33.29
C LEU A 28 23.83 -5.49 33.52
N ALA A 29 23.10 -4.44 33.91
CA ALA A 29 21.67 -4.41 33.74
C ALA A 29 21.39 -4.57 32.25
N SER A 30 20.88 -5.72 31.86
CA SER A 30 20.32 -5.94 30.53
C SER A 30 19.10 -5.04 30.38
N THR A 31 19.32 -3.78 30.01
CA THR A 31 18.28 -2.96 29.38
C THR A 31 18.03 -3.57 28.02
N GLU A 32 17.20 -4.61 27.98
CA GLU A 32 16.60 -5.08 26.74
C GLU A 32 15.93 -3.86 26.10
N PRO A 33 16.32 -3.46 24.87
CA PRO A 33 15.57 -2.43 24.17
C PRO A 33 14.19 -3.02 23.92
N SER A 34 13.20 -2.52 24.66
CA SER A 34 11.80 -2.84 24.46
C SER A 34 11.39 -2.23 23.12
N SER A 35 11.68 -2.94 22.04
CA SER A 35 11.15 -2.71 20.69
C SER A 35 9.66 -3.09 20.62
N ALA A 36 8.91 -2.68 21.63
CA ALA A 36 7.50 -2.41 21.49
C ALA A 36 7.39 -1.09 20.70
N VAL A 37 7.59 -1.20 19.38
CA VAL A 37 6.80 -0.38 18.47
C VAL A 37 5.38 -0.86 18.73
N GLU A 38 4.68 -0.13 19.61
CA GLU A 38 3.28 -0.37 19.88
C GLU A 38 2.57 -0.16 18.54
N ASP A 39 2.12 -1.26 17.95
CA ASP A 39 1.55 -1.34 16.62
C ASP A 39 0.17 -0.67 16.68
N ALA A 40 0.20 0.65 16.67
CA ALA A 40 -0.96 1.50 16.89
C ALA A 40 -1.93 1.23 15.76
N ALA A 41 -3.01 0.51 16.08
CA ALA A 41 -4.05 0.14 15.14
C ALA A 41 -4.45 1.37 14.30
N PRO A 42 -4.63 1.22 12.97
CA PRO A 42 -5.04 2.32 12.11
C PRO A 42 -6.22 3.08 12.71
N PRO A 43 -6.23 4.43 12.66
CA PRO A 43 -7.23 5.22 13.34
C PRO A 43 -8.61 4.95 12.74
N THR A 44 -9.45 4.13 13.38
CA THR A 44 -10.77 3.77 12.84
C THR A 44 -11.77 4.92 12.96
N ILE A 45 -12.63 5.10 11.94
CA ILE A 45 -13.71 6.07 12.00
C ILE A 45 -14.78 5.57 12.97
N SER A 46 -14.99 6.30 14.06
CA SER A 46 -16.04 5.95 15.01
C SER A 46 -17.43 6.24 14.44
N SER A 47 -18.44 5.48 14.86
CA SER A 47 -19.85 5.79 14.57
C SER A 47 -20.27 7.19 15.09
N GLN A 48 -19.58 7.71 16.11
CA GLN A 48 -19.74 9.07 16.62
C GLN A 48 -19.21 10.13 15.65
N GLU A 49 -18.13 9.84 14.91
CA GLU A 49 -17.58 10.73 13.88
C GLU A 49 -18.47 10.76 12.63
N VAL A 50 -19.00 9.60 12.21
CA VAL A 50 -20.04 9.49 11.17
C VAL A 50 -21.30 10.28 11.55
N ALA A 51 -21.74 10.18 12.81
CA ALA A 51 -22.85 10.98 13.32
C ALA A 51 -22.50 12.49 13.37
N GLY A 52 -21.24 12.84 13.62
CA GLY A 52 -20.71 14.21 13.54
C GLY A 52 -20.83 14.85 12.15
N CYS A 53 -20.78 14.05 11.09
CA CYS A 53 -21.07 14.50 9.72
C CYS A 53 -22.56 14.79 9.46
N GLY A 54 -23.45 14.49 10.41
CA GLY A 54 -24.90 14.73 10.29
C GLY A 54 -25.72 13.52 9.84
N VAL A 55 -25.16 12.31 9.87
CA VAL A 55 -25.93 11.08 9.65
C VAL A 55 -26.71 10.74 10.93
N ALA A 56 -28.01 10.44 10.79
CA ALA A 56 -28.83 10.05 11.93
C ALA A 56 -28.26 8.76 12.59
N PRO A 57 -28.02 8.72 13.92
CA PRO A 57 -27.32 7.60 14.55
C PRO A 57 -27.95 6.22 14.31
N GLY A 58 -29.29 6.15 14.22
CA GLY A 58 -30.01 4.91 13.91
C GLY A 58 -29.85 4.39 12.47
N ARG A 59 -29.11 5.10 11.62
CA ARG A 59 -28.74 4.66 10.26
C ARG A 59 -27.29 4.19 10.15
N VAL A 60 -26.50 4.31 11.22
CA VAL A 60 -25.06 4.00 11.21
C VAL A 60 -24.84 2.65 11.90
N ALA A 61 -24.27 1.70 11.16
CA ALA A 61 -23.75 0.45 11.71
C ALA A 61 -22.26 0.29 11.35
N ILE A 62 -21.53 -0.48 12.15
CA ILE A 62 -20.26 -1.09 11.73
C ILE A 62 -20.61 -2.52 11.32
N GLY A 63 -20.18 -2.94 10.14
CA GLY A 63 -20.47 -4.27 9.61
C GLY A 63 -19.33 -4.76 8.73
N PHE A 64 -19.19 -6.09 8.64
CA PHE A 64 -18.18 -6.73 7.80
C PHE A 64 -18.67 -6.84 6.36
N ASP A 65 -17.90 -6.29 5.41
CA ASP A 65 -18.10 -6.54 3.98
C ASP A 65 -17.32 -7.78 3.56
N LYS A 66 -18.01 -8.75 2.97
CA LYS A 66 -17.44 -10.06 2.61
C LYS A 66 -16.74 -10.07 1.25
N ASP A 67 -17.08 -9.12 0.39
CA ASP A 67 -16.48 -9.03 -0.94
C ASP A 67 -15.15 -8.27 -0.87
N LEU A 68 -14.98 -7.43 0.16
CA LEU A 68 -13.76 -6.71 0.51
C LEU A 68 -12.93 -7.38 1.63
N ASP A 69 -13.53 -8.28 2.42
CA ASP A 69 -12.92 -8.95 3.60
C ASP A 69 -12.52 -7.96 4.73
N GLU A 70 -13.27 -6.86 4.86
CA GLU A 70 -12.95 -5.70 5.71
C GLU A 70 -14.15 -5.22 6.58
N GLU A 71 -13.87 -4.53 7.68
CA GLU A 71 -14.90 -3.80 8.44
C GLU A 71 -15.19 -2.43 7.79
N ALA A 72 -16.48 -2.11 7.64
CA ALA A 72 -16.94 -0.87 7.03
C ALA A 72 -18.07 -0.21 7.85
N ILE A 73 -18.22 1.10 7.72
CA ILE A 73 -19.44 1.81 8.08
C ILE A 73 -20.51 1.48 7.06
N GLN A 74 -21.65 0.97 7.52
CA GLN A 74 -22.84 0.76 6.71
C GLN A 74 -23.86 1.86 7.04
N ILE A 75 -24.26 2.62 6.02
CA ILE A 75 -25.28 3.68 6.11
C ILE A 75 -26.59 3.16 5.52
N ALA A 76 -27.52 2.86 6.42
CA ALA A 76 -28.85 2.36 6.05
C ALA A 76 -29.68 3.41 5.30
N LYS A 77 -30.65 2.96 4.52
CA LYS A 77 -31.62 3.84 3.86
C LYS A 77 -32.49 4.55 4.90
N GLY A 78 -32.89 5.79 4.62
CA GLY A 78 -33.69 6.60 5.54
C GLY A 78 -34.53 7.66 4.83
N SER A 79 -35.46 8.28 5.58
CA SER A 79 -36.30 9.37 5.10
C SER A 79 -35.52 10.65 4.79
N ASP A 80 -34.43 10.86 5.52
CA ASP A 80 -33.70 12.12 5.53
C ASP A 80 -32.61 12.09 4.44
N PRO A 81 -32.71 12.93 3.39
CA PRO A 81 -31.77 12.88 2.27
C PRO A 81 -30.39 13.42 2.69
N LEU A 82 -29.35 12.65 2.36
CA LEU A 82 -27.97 13.10 2.57
C LEU A 82 -27.54 14.01 1.41
N ASN A 83 -27.16 15.24 1.75
CA ASN A 83 -26.65 16.24 0.82
C ASN A 83 -25.13 16.14 0.66
N ASP A 84 -24.59 16.81 -0.35
CA ASP A 84 -23.16 16.69 -0.69
C ASP A 84 -22.23 17.09 0.46
N LYS A 85 -22.61 18.06 1.31
CA LYS A 85 -21.81 18.42 2.49
C LYS A 85 -21.65 17.25 3.47
N VAL A 86 -22.72 16.46 3.67
CA VAL A 86 -22.65 15.24 4.50
C VAL A 86 -21.76 14.21 3.83
N LEU A 87 -21.94 13.97 2.53
CA LEU A 87 -21.14 12.99 1.77
C LEU A 87 -19.64 13.37 1.73
N THR A 88 -19.31 14.65 1.56
CA THR A 88 -17.93 15.17 1.64
C THR A 88 -17.31 14.93 3.01
N CYS A 89 -18.02 15.23 4.11
CA CYS A 89 -17.53 14.97 5.46
C CYS A 89 -17.26 13.47 5.71
N LEU A 90 -18.16 12.60 5.22
CA LEU A 90 -17.97 11.14 5.30
C LEU A 90 -16.75 10.68 4.49
N ALA A 91 -16.53 11.25 3.30
CA ALA A 91 -15.39 10.93 2.46
C ALA A 91 -14.07 11.39 3.10
N GLU A 92 -14.02 12.62 3.64
CA GLU A 92 -12.86 13.14 4.39
C GLU A 92 -12.53 12.31 5.63
N ALA A 93 -13.54 11.77 6.32
CA ALA A 93 -13.35 10.90 7.46
C ALA A 93 -12.85 9.50 7.03
N SER A 94 -13.48 8.89 6.03
CA SER A 94 -13.06 7.59 5.44
C SER A 94 -11.62 7.63 4.92
N VAL A 95 -11.25 8.69 4.17
CA VAL A 95 -9.89 8.92 3.65
C VAL A 95 -8.86 9.21 4.74
N ARG A 96 -9.29 9.52 5.98
CA ARG A 96 -8.39 9.71 7.13
C ARG A 96 -8.27 8.46 8.02
N SER A 97 -9.25 7.57 7.96
CA SER A 97 -9.33 6.38 8.81
C SER A 97 -9.02 5.05 8.13
N ASP A 98 -8.80 5.06 6.81
CA ASP A 98 -8.62 3.87 5.97
C ASP A 98 -9.78 2.85 6.11
N MET A 99 -10.98 3.35 6.45
CA MET A 99 -12.18 2.54 6.73
C MET A 99 -13.32 3.02 5.85
N LEU A 100 -13.95 2.08 5.15
CA LEU A 100 -14.91 2.38 4.09
C LEU A 100 -16.26 2.81 4.64
N VAL A 101 -16.98 3.61 3.86
CA VAL A 101 -18.38 3.99 4.11
C VAL A 101 -19.20 3.51 2.92
N LEU A 102 -20.12 2.59 3.19
CA LEU A 102 -20.97 1.92 2.21
C LEU A 102 -22.43 2.31 2.42
N PHE A 103 -23.20 2.46 1.35
CA PHE A 103 -24.60 2.90 1.41
C PHE A 103 -25.55 1.82 0.88
N GLU A 104 -26.62 1.52 1.62
CA GLU A 104 -27.71 0.66 1.13
C GLU A 104 -28.47 1.28 -0.06
N ASP A 105 -28.37 2.61 -0.23
CA ASP A 105 -28.99 3.33 -1.33
C ASP A 105 -27.98 3.58 -2.46
N ALA A 106 -28.09 2.81 -3.55
CA ALA A 106 -27.18 2.87 -4.68
C ALA A 106 -27.06 4.27 -5.33
N ALA A 107 -28.07 5.14 -5.21
CA ALA A 107 -27.98 6.51 -5.73
C ALA A 107 -27.17 7.43 -4.80
N LEU A 108 -27.12 7.14 -3.50
CA LEU A 108 -26.20 7.77 -2.56
C LEU A 108 -24.78 7.21 -2.72
N GLU A 109 -24.64 5.90 -2.90
CA GLU A 109 -23.35 5.23 -3.15
C GLU A 109 -22.62 5.83 -4.35
N THR A 110 -23.30 5.97 -5.50
CA THR A 110 -22.70 6.60 -6.70
C THR A 110 -22.25 8.04 -6.43
N ARG A 111 -23.11 8.88 -5.83
CA ARG A 111 -22.77 10.27 -5.48
C ARG A 111 -21.63 10.37 -4.46
N TYR A 112 -21.55 9.41 -3.54
CA TYR A 112 -20.44 9.32 -2.58
C TYR A 112 -19.13 8.96 -3.29
N ARG A 113 -19.15 7.94 -4.16
CA ARG A 113 -17.98 7.51 -4.95
C ARG A 113 -17.42 8.63 -5.81
N ASP A 114 -18.27 9.46 -6.42
CA ASP A 114 -17.85 10.63 -7.21
C ASP A 114 -17.07 11.68 -6.39
N ILE A 115 -17.33 11.76 -5.08
CA ILE A 115 -16.64 12.65 -4.13
C ILE A 115 -15.40 11.98 -3.52
N TYR A 116 -15.51 10.70 -3.18
CA TYR A 116 -14.50 9.91 -2.48
C TYR A 116 -13.29 9.56 -3.36
N TRP A 117 -13.50 9.08 -4.59
CA TRP A 117 -12.40 8.62 -5.45
C TRP A 117 -11.37 9.70 -5.82
N PRO A 118 -11.74 10.97 -6.08
CA PRO A 118 -10.76 12.04 -6.25
C PRO A 118 -9.89 12.27 -5.01
N MET A 119 -10.46 12.17 -3.79
CA MET A 119 -9.71 12.34 -2.54
C MET A 119 -8.72 11.20 -2.32
N VAL A 120 -9.15 9.94 -2.56
CA VAL A 120 -8.26 8.76 -2.48
C VAL A 120 -7.12 8.86 -3.48
N GLN A 121 -7.40 9.19 -4.74
CA GLN A 121 -6.37 9.34 -5.78
C GLN A 121 -5.35 10.43 -5.41
N GLN A 122 -5.80 11.58 -4.89
CA GLN A 122 -4.89 12.63 -4.44
C GLN A 122 -4.02 12.17 -3.27
N ARG A 123 -4.59 11.49 -2.25
CA ARG A 123 -3.81 10.94 -1.12
C ARG A 123 -2.80 9.89 -1.58
N GLN A 124 -3.18 8.99 -2.49
CA GLN A 124 -2.31 7.97 -3.06
C GLN A 124 -1.15 8.59 -3.86
N HIS A 125 -1.43 9.59 -4.71
CA HIS A 125 -0.43 10.37 -5.42
C HIS A 125 0.57 11.03 -4.45
N ASP A 126 0.08 11.71 -3.42
CA ASP A 126 0.93 12.46 -2.48
C ASP A 126 1.78 11.52 -1.59
N MET A 127 1.25 10.36 -1.23
CA MET A 127 2.00 9.28 -0.57
C MET A 127 3.07 8.70 -1.51
N ALA A 128 2.73 8.48 -2.77
CA ALA A 128 3.66 7.95 -3.77
C ALA A 128 4.81 8.91 -4.10
N VAL A 129 4.53 10.20 -4.30
CA VAL A 129 5.56 11.23 -4.52
C VAL A 129 6.51 11.29 -3.32
N ARG A 130 5.99 11.18 -2.09
CA ARG A 130 6.81 11.13 -0.87
C ARG A 130 7.72 9.89 -0.87
N TRP A 131 7.15 8.70 -1.00
CA TRP A 131 7.88 7.44 -1.00
C TRP A 131 8.97 7.41 -2.07
N LEU A 132 8.65 7.83 -3.30
CA LEU A 132 9.61 7.90 -4.41
C LEU A 132 10.72 8.91 -4.18
N THR A 133 10.45 9.99 -3.42
CA THR A 133 11.47 10.98 -3.04
C THR A 133 12.39 10.42 -1.96
N GLU A 134 11.84 9.72 -0.96
CA GLU A 134 12.59 9.07 0.12
C GLU A 134 13.50 7.92 -0.38
N HIS A 135 13.16 7.31 -1.51
CA HIS A 135 13.93 6.23 -2.16
C HIS A 135 14.80 6.69 -3.35
N ASP A 136 14.96 8.00 -3.59
CA ASP A 136 15.69 8.58 -4.75
C ASP A 136 15.14 8.20 -6.15
N LEU A 137 13.93 7.63 -6.21
CA LEU A 137 13.25 7.13 -7.43
C LEU A 137 12.37 8.18 -8.14
N ILE A 138 12.19 9.39 -7.59
CA ILE A 138 11.33 10.43 -8.16
C ILE A 138 11.85 11.01 -9.49
N LYS A 139 13.15 10.84 -9.81
CA LYS A 139 13.76 11.41 -11.02
C LYS A 139 13.51 10.51 -12.23
N GLY A 140 12.95 11.09 -13.29
CA GLY A 140 12.77 10.39 -14.56
C GLY A 140 11.59 9.41 -14.57
N LEU A 141 10.58 9.62 -13.72
CA LEU A 141 9.35 8.83 -13.73
C LEU A 141 8.82 8.67 -15.17
N PRO A 142 8.45 7.45 -15.58
CA PRO A 142 7.75 7.25 -16.85
C PRO A 142 6.44 8.03 -16.83
N GLN A 143 5.94 8.39 -18.01
CA GLN A 143 4.67 9.08 -18.18
C GLN A 143 3.88 8.34 -19.26
N PRO A 144 2.57 8.10 -19.08
CA PRO A 144 1.72 7.71 -20.19
C PRO A 144 1.74 8.85 -21.22
N ALA A 145 1.66 8.52 -22.50
CA ALA A 145 1.70 9.51 -23.57
C ALA A 145 0.57 9.26 -24.56
N GLU A 146 -0.15 10.32 -24.91
CA GLU A 146 -1.25 10.26 -25.88
C GLU A 146 -0.82 9.57 -27.18
N GLY A 147 -1.63 8.64 -27.65
CA GLY A 147 -1.38 7.89 -28.89
C GLY A 147 -0.26 6.84 -28.81
N ARG A 148 0.41 6.63 -27.66
CA ARG A 148 1.32 5.50 -27.46
C ARG A 148 0.62 4.30 -26.79
N PRO A 149 0.99 3.05 -27.11
CA PRO A 149 0.46 1.87 -26.43
C PRO A 149 0.76 1.89 -24.94
N LEU A 150 -0.22 1.52 -24.12
CA LEU A 150 -0.06 1.47 -22.66
C LEU A 150 0.95 0.39 -22.21
N ASP A 151 1.19 -0.64 -23.03
CA ASP A 151 2.28 -1.62 -22.84
C ASP A 151 3.68 -0.98 -22.82
N ASP A 152 3.92 0.09 -23.58
CA ASP A 152 5.21 0.79 -23.55
C ASP A 152 5.39 1.57 -22.25
N TYR A 153 4.30 2.10 -21.69
CA TYR A 153 4.29 2.70 -20.36
C TYR A 153 4.50 1.65 -19.27
N ALA A 154 3.78 0.53 -19.31
CA ALA A 154 3.95 -0.59 -18.39
C ALA A 154 5.41 -1.08 -18.31
N ARG A 155 6.05 -1.30 -19.47
CA ARG A 155 7.47 -1.66 -19.54
C ARG A 155 8.41 -0.57 -19.00
N ALA A 156 8.07 0.70 -19.20
CA ALA A 156 8.85 1.80 -18.65
C ALA A 156 8.76 1.85 -17.12
N VAL A 157 7.58 1.56 -16.53
CA VAL A 157 7.39 1.41 -15.07
C VAL A 157 8.21 0.24 -14.52
N GLU A 158 8.14 -0.93 -15.15
CA GLU A 158 8.96 -2.09 -14.76
C GLU A 158 10.45 -1.77 -14.82
N SER A 159 10.91 -1.17 -15.91
CA SER A 159 12.31 -0.76 -16.08
C SER A 159 12.76 0.24 -15.01
N HIS A 160 11.90 1.21 -14.65
CA HIS A 160 12.16 2.19 -13.59
C HIS A 160 12.31 1.52 -12.23
N CYS A 161 11.47 0.54 -11.93
CA CYS A 161 11.55 -0.26 -10.72
C CYS A 161 12.61 -1.38 -10.77
N GLY A 162 13.39 -1.52 -11.85
CA GLY A 162 14.41 -2.57 -12.00
C GLY A 162 13.85 -3.99 -12.11
N ILE A 163 12.68 -4.13 -12.73
CA ILE A 163 11.97 -5.38 -13.02
C ILE A 163 12.18 -5.74 -14.50
N GLY A 164 12.07 -7.02 -14.86
CA GLY A 164 12.12 -7.47 -16.25
C GLY A 164 10.92 -6.96 -17.06
N LEU A 165 11.16 -6.56 -18.31
CA LEU A 165 10.10 -5.98 -19.16
C LEU A 165 9.03 -7.02 -19.52
N GLY A 166 7.76 -6.65 -19.35
CA GLY A 166 6.58 -7.49 -19.59
C GLY A 166 6.45 -8.67 -18.63
N THR A 167 7.02 -8.60 -17.42
CA THR A 167 6.98 -9.71 -16.44
C THR A 167 5.94 -9.52 -15.36
N MET A 168 5.53 -8.29 -15.07
CA MET A 168 4.69 -7.93 -13.92
C MET A 168 3.48 -7.08 -14.32
N LEU A 169 3.62 -6.16 -15.28
CA LEU A 169 2.52 -5.33 -15.76
C LEU A 169 2.05 -5.76 -17.15
N LYS A 170 0.73 -5.75 -17.33
CA LYS A 170 0.05 -6.00 -18.62
C LYS A 170 -0.97 -4.91 -18.89
N ALA A 171 -0.94 -4.28 -20.06
CA ALA A 171 -2.03 -3.38 -20.45
C ALA A 171 -3.31 -4.17 -20.73
N GLN A 172 -4.44 -3.62 -20.31
CA GLN A 172 -5.79 -4.04 -20.68
C GLN A 172 -6.48 -2.83 -21.30
N GLY A 173 -6.59 -2.80 -22.63
CA GLY A 173 -7.11 -1.63 -23.35
C GLY A 173 -6.13 -0.45 -23.39
N THR A 174 -6.65 0.76 -23.23
CA THR A 174 -5.91 2.02 -23.42
C THR A 174 -5.56 2.75 -22.12
N ASP A 175 -6.21 2.37 -21.03
CA ASP A 175 -6.32 3.11 -19.78
C ASP A 175 -6.18 2.23 -18.52
N VAL A 176 -6.06 0.90 -18.64
CA VAL A 176 -5.83 0.01 -17.50
C VAL A 176 -4.51 -0.75 -17.65
N VAL A 177 -3.67 -0.71 -16.61
CA VAL A 177 -2.58 -1.68 -16.43
C VAL A 177 -2.94 -2.62 -15.29
N THR A 178 -2.67 -3.91 -15.46
CA THR A 178 -2.93 -4.91 -14.41
C THR A 178 -1.66 -5.62 -13.98
N LEU A 179 -1.61 -5.95 -12.69
CA LEU A 179 -0.58 -6.81 -12.12
C LEU A 179 -0.82 -8.27 -12.55
N ASP A 180 0.25 -8.94 -12.96
CA ASP A 180 0.29 -10.39 -13.19
C ASP A 180 0.37 -11.13 -11.84
N PRO A 181 -0.63 -11.97 -11.49
CA PRO A 181 -0.61 -12.73 -10.24
C PRO A 181 0.62 -13.62 -10.07
N ALA A 182 1.21 -14.13 -11.15
CA ALA A 182 2.42 -14.95 -11.07
C ALA A 182 3.62 -14.13 -10.57
N ALA A 183 3.76 -12.89 -11.07
CA ALA A 183 4.83 -11.98 -10.67
C ALA A 183 4.74 -11.56 -9.19
N MET A 184 3.53 -11.43 -8.66
CA MET A 184 3.31 -11.15 -7.23
C MET A 184 3.80 -12.29 -6.32
N THR A 185 3.89 -13.52 -6.83
CA THR A 185 4.39 -14.68 -6.08
C THR A 185 5.89 -14.97 -6.27
N ASP A 186 6.56 -14.29 -7.21
CA ASP A 186 8.00 -14.45 -7.42
C ASP A 186 8.77 -13.62 -6.35
N PRO A 187 9.58 -14.24 -5.47
CA PRO A 187 10.34 -13.51 -4.45
C PRO A 187 11.38 -12.54 -5.02
N ALA A 188 11.79 -12.68 -6.30
CA ALA A 188 12.66 -11.72 -6.97
C ALA A 188 11.94 -10.43 -7.40
N ILE A 189 10.61 -10.49 -7.54
CA ILE A 189 9.75 -9.37 -8.01
C ILE A 189 8.89 -8.81 -6.87
N GLY A 190 8.42 -9.64 -5.93
CA GLY A 190 7.49 -9.27 -4.85
C GLY A 190 7.95 -8.07 -4.02
N GLY A 191 9.25 -7.97 -3.72
CA GLY A 191 9.85 -6.81 -3.03
C GLY A 191 9.90 -5.51 -3.85
N ARG A 192 9.34 -5.49 -5.07
CA ARG A 192 9.27 -4.33 -5.97
C ARG A 192 7.84 -3.93 -6.35
N VAL A 193 6.82 -4.63 -5.85
CA VAL A 193 5.39 -4.29 -6.04
C VAL A 193 5.11 -2.86 -5.57
N GLU A 194 5.63 -2.49 -4.40
CA GLU A 194 5.48 -1.17 -3.80
C GLU A 194 6.02 -0.05 -4.71
N CYS A 195 7.20 -0.26 -5.32
CA CYS A 195 7.74 0.66 -6.33
C CYS A 195 6.78 0.83 -7.51
N VAL A 196 6.25 -0.27 -8.06
CA VAL A 196 5.32 -0.22 -9.20
C VAL A 196 4.04 0.54 -8.85
N MET A 197 3.46 0.28 -7.68
CA MET A 197 2.26 0.99 -7.21
C MET A 197 2.52 2.50 -7.06
N HIS A 198 3.64 2.89 -6.44
CA HIS A 198 3.98 4.30 -6.28
C HIS A 198 4.35 4.98 -7.60
N VAL A 199 5.13 4.33 -8.48
CA VAL A 199 5.43 4.90 -9.80
C VAL A 199 4.14 5.15 -10.56
N VAL A 200 3.20 4.21 -10.62
CA VAL A 200 1.93 4.43 -11.32
C VAL A 200 1.13 5.57 -10.69
N ALA A 201 0.94 5.56 -9.36
CA ALA A 201 0.16 6.58 -8.65
C ALA A 201 0.75 8.01 -8.73
N ALA A 202 2.07 8.16 -8.85
CA ALA A 202 2.74 9.46 -9.01
C ALA A 202 2.90 9.88 -10.49
N ALA A 203 2.94 8.93 -11.42
CA ALA A 203 3.19 9.20 -12.83
C ALA A 203 1.92 9.61 -13.61
N THR A 204 0.74 9.21 -13.15
CA THR A 204 -0.49 9.34 -13.94
C THR A 204 -1.40 10.41 -13.34
N PRO A 205 -1.92 11.36 -14.15
CA PRO A 205 -3.03 12.19 -13.71
C PRO A 205 -4.22 11.34 -13.23
N PRO A 206 -5.01 11.79 -12.24
CA PRO A 206 -6.20 11.07 -11.78
C PRO A 206 -7.11 10.65 -12.95
N GLY A 207 -7.45 9.37 -13.00
CA GLY A 207 -8.25 8.76 -14.08
C GLY A 207 -7.57 8.57 -15.44
N ALA A 208 -6.27 8.91 -15.62
CA ALA A 208 -5.58 8.73 -16.91
C ALA A 208 -5.10 7.30 -17.16
N VAL A 209 -4.66 6.60 -16.10
CA VAL A 209 -4.36 5.16 -16.11
C VAL A 209 -4.79 4.57 -14.78
N MET A 210 -5.55 3.49 -14.79
CA MET A 210 -5.90 2.71 -13.61
C MET A 210 -4.93 1.55 -13.42
N LEU A 211 -4.45 1.35 -12.18
CA LEU A 211 -3.78 0.11 -11.76
C LEU A 211 -4.83 -0.87 -11.23
N GLY A 212 -4.95 -2.03 -11.86
CA GLY A 212 -5.83 -3.11 -11.44
C GLY A 212 -5.09 -4.40 -11.09
N PHE A 213 -5.84 -5.37 -10.58
CA PHE A 213 -5.38 -6.74 -10.38
C PHE A 213 -6.10 -7.65 -11.37
N THR A 214 -5.40 -8.67 -11.90
CA THR A 214 -6.02 -9.67 -12.78
C THR A 214 -6.84 -10.67 -11.96
N GLY A 215 -7.99 -10.22 -11.43
CA GLY A 215 -9.01 -11.09 -10.83
C GLY A 215 -9.92 -11.71 -11.90
N ASN A 216 -10.62 -12.79 -11.56
CA ASN A 216 -11.44 -13.63 -12.46
C ASN A 216 -12.70 -12.95 -13.06
N GLY A 217 -12.76 -11.61 -13.14
CA GLY A 217 -13.93 -10.85 -13.59
C GLY A 217 -13.66 -9.76 -14.66
N VAL A 218 -12.43 -9.25 -14.81
CA VAL A 218 -12.11 -8.17 -15.77
C VAL A 218 -11.92 -8.64 -17.23
N GLY A 219 -12.34 -9.87 -17.55
CA GLY A 219 -12.31 -10.42 -18.92
C GLY A 219 -13.45 -9.97 -19.83
N GLY A 220 -14.32 -9.05 -19.38
CA GLY A 220 -15.31 -8.39 -20.23
C GLY A 220 -14.74 -7.09 -20.83
N PRO A 221 -15.18 -6.66 -22.03
CA PRO A 221 -14.94 -5.29 -22.45
C PRO A 221 -15.53 -4.34 -21.40
N ALA A 222 -14.85 -3.23 -21.12
CA ALA A 222 -15.40 -2.19 -20.25
C ALA A 222 -16.74 -1.73 -20.82
N GLU A 223 -17.84 -2.16 -20.21
CA GLU A 223 -19.17 -1.70 -20.56
C GLU A 223 -19.21 -0.20 -20.25
N PRO A 224 -19.49 0.67 -21.23
CA PRO A 224 -19.50 2.09 -20.98
C PRO A 224 -20.48 2.39 -19.84
N LEU A 225 -20.02 3.13 -18.83
CA LEU A 225 -20.93 3.78 -17.88
C LEU A 225 -21.76 4.79 -18.68
N GLU A 226 -22.91 4.34 -19.18
CA GLU A 226 -23.89 5.20 -19.85
C GLU A 226 -24.32 6.30 -18.87
N ARG A 227 -24.20 7.55 -19.32
CA ARG A 227 -24.45 8.76 -18.54
C ARG A 227 -25.90 9.23 -18.70
#